data_AF-A0A6B9Z9U4-F1
#
_entry.id   AF-A0A6B9Z9U4-F1
#
_cell.length_a   1.000
_cell.length_b   1.000
_cell.length_c   1.000
_cell.angle_alpha   90.00
_cell.angle_beta   90.00
_cell.angle_gamma   90.00
#
_symmetry.space_group_name_H-M   'P 1'
#
loop_
_entity.id
_entity.type
_entity.pdbx_description
1 polymer ?
#
loop_
_entity_poly.entity_id
_entity_poly.type
_entity_poly.pdbx_seq_one_letter_code
_entity_poly.pdbx_strand_id
1 'polypeptide(L)'
;MNTLKIIVIVAILSLGIYVALSPGVVYAPTPRIVLYFLICFLPSLLLGAEATSRFELQLPGFVFTTAGACAICFGALLLVTHLAKPEEKIAVFQIYDEHNEPVALDWDGAIDIPITAQGLSVTRFIDRNSVIVIFPEQVSLVEIRIKKSYTGHTYTGNISYSGNRTAKIVLGESLN
;
A
#
# COMPACT_ATOMS: atom_id res chain seq x y z
N MET A 1 -27.42 27.41 -0.24
CA MET A 1 -25.99 27.31 -0.65
C MET A 1 -25.07 26.85 0.48
N ASN A 2 -25.27 27.28 1.73
CA ASN A 2 -24.43 26.87 2.88
C ASN A 2 -24.57 25.39 3.28
N THR A 3 -25.77 24.80 3.17
CA THR A 3 -26.03 23.40 3.54
C THR A 3 -25.26 22.42 2.66
N LEU A 4 -25.18 22.68 1.35
CA LEU A 4 -24.44 21.84 0.41
C LEU A 4 -22.93 21.82 0.72
N LYS A 5 -22.35 22.99 1.06
CA LYS A 5 -20.95 23.10 1.45
C LYS A 5 -20.63 22.31 2.72
N ILE A 6 -21.49 22.40 3.73
CA ILE A 6 -21.32 21.67 4.99
C ILE A 6 -21.35 20.15 4.73
N ILE A 7 -22.28 19.68 3.90
CA ILE A 7 -22.38 18.27 3.52
C ILE A 7 -21.10 17.79 2.82
N VAL A 8 -20.55 18.57 1.89
CA VAL A 8 -19.31 18.23 1.17
C VAL A 8 -18.10 18.17 2.13
N ILE A 9 -18.00 19.11 3.07
CA ILE A 9 -16.91 19.11 4.08
C ILE A 9 -17.01 17.87 4.97
N VAL A 10 -18.21 17.55 5.46
CA VAL A 10 -18.43 16.37 6.30
C VAL A 10 -18.12 15.08 5.54
N ALA A 11 -18.50 15.00 4.26
CA ALA A 11 -18.19 13.84 3.42
C ALA A 11 -16.67 13.65 3.22
N ILE A 12 -15.94 14.74 2.95
CA ILE A 12 -14.48 14.76 2.80
C ILE A 12 -13.76 14.34 4.09
N LEU A 13 -14.21 14.85 5.24
CA LEU A 13 -13.66 14.51 6.56
C LEU A 13 -13.91 13.04 6.90
N SER A 14 -15.13 12.55 6.66
CA SER A 14 -15.51 11.16 6.90
C SER A 14 -14.70 10.20 6.02
N LEU A 15 -14.47 10.56 4.75
CA LEU A 15 -13.64 9.80 3.82
C LEU A 15 -12.17 9.79 4.28
N GLY A 16 -11.62 10.92 4.71
CA GLY A 16 -10.25 10.99 5.24
C GLY A 16 -10.04 10.13 6.48
N ILE A 17 -10.99 10.16 7.43
CA ILE A 17 -10.98 9.33 8.64
C ILE A 17 -11.06 7.85 8.28
N TYR A 18 -11.96 7.46 7.37
CA TYR A 18 -12.08 6.08 6.91
C TYR A 18 -10.78 5.56 6.27
N VAL A 19 -10.15 6.37 5.40
CA VAL A 19 -8.88 6.01 4.75
C VAL A 19 -7.74 5.91 5.78
N ALA A 20 -7.68 6.79 6.78
CA ALA A 20 -6.66 6.77 7.82
C ALA A 20 -6.82 5.61 8.82
N LEU A 21 -8.05 5.20 9.13
CA LEU A 21 -8.34 4.13 10.10
C LEU A 21 -8.36 2.72 9.49
N SER A 22 -8.30 2.59 8.16
CA SER A 22 -8.32 1.29 7.49
C SER A 22 -6.89 0.86 7.08
N PRO A 23 -6.27 -0.10 7.80
CA PRO A 23 -4.88 -0.50 7.54
C PRO A 23 -4.69 -1.04 6.13
N GLY A 24 -5.66 -1.81 5.61
CA GLY A 24 -5.61 -2.33 4.24
C GLY A 24 -5.60 -1.24 3.16
N VAL A 25 -6.03 -0.03 3.51
CA VAL A 25 -6.05 1.15 2.63
C VAL A 25 -4.79 1.99 2.85
N VAL A 26 -4.36 2.29 4.08
CA VAL A 26 -3.15 3.11 4.37
C VAL A 26 -1.87 2.57 3.74
N TYR A 27 -1.77 1.25 3.56
CA TYR A 27 -0.60 0.62 2.96
C TYR A 27 -0.64 0.56 1.43
N ALA A 28 -1.73 0.90 0.74
CA ALA A 28 -1.79 0.90 -0.72
C ALA A 28 -1.32 2.25 -1.32
N PRO A 29 -0.67 2.28 -2.51
CA PRO A 29 -0.08 3.51 -3.07
C PRO A 29 -1.13 4.58 -3.43
N THR A 30 -2.28 4.15 -3.94
CA THR A 30 -3.40 4.99 -4.40
C THR A 30 -4.08 5.82 -3.30
N PRO A 31 -4.42 5.25 -2.13
CA PRO A 31 -5.11 6.01 -1.07
C PRO A 31 -4.27 7.04 -0.32
N ARG A 32 -2.92 6.98 -0.33
CA ARG A 32 -2.10 8.06 0.25
C ARG A 32 -2.19 9.34 -0.57
N ILE A 33 -2.18 9.23 -1.90
CA ILE A 33 -2.38 10.38 -2.79
C ILE A 33 -3.75 11.01 -2.54
N VAL A 34 -4.79 10.20 -2.29
CA VAL A 34 -6.13 10.67 -1.92
C VAL A 34 -6.14 11.37 -0.56
N LEU A 35 -5.48 10.79 0.46
CA LEU A 35 -5.32 11.41 1.79
C LEU A 35 -4.62 12.77 1.70
N TYR A 36 -3.53 12.82 0.97
CA TYR A 36 -2.75 14.02 0.74
C TYR A 36 -3.52 15.08 -0.04
N PHE A 37 -4.27 14.68 -1.07
CA PHE A 37 -5.19 15.55 -1.79
C PHE A 37 -6.23 16.13 -0.83
N LEU A 38 -6.89 15.29 -0.02
CA LEU A 38 -7.91 15.73 0.95
C LEU A 38 -7.34 16.72 1.97
N ILE A 39 -6.14 16.48 2.51
CA ILE A 39 -5.46 17.37 3.47
C ILE A 39 -5.10 18.72 2.84
N CYS A 40 -4.69 18.75 1.56
CA CYS A 40 -4.39 20.00 0.87
C CYS A 40 -5.66 20.74 0.42
N PHE A 41 -6.72 20.01 0.08
CA PHE A 41 -7.97 20.57 -0.45
C PHE A 41 -8.88 21.14 0.64
N LEU A 42 -8.84 20.59 1.86
CA LEU A 42 -9.66 21.04 3.00
C LEU A 42 -9.40 22.50 3.40
N PRO A 43 -8.14 22.94 3.62
CA PRO A 43 -7.82 24.34 3.91
C PRO A 43 -8.21 25.28 2.77
N SER A 44 -8.04 24.83 1.52
CA SER A 44 -8.45 25.58 0.32
C SER A 44 -9.97 25.82 0.27
N LEU A 45 -10.77 24.80 0.59
CA LEU A 45 -12.23 24.89 0.68
C LEU A 45 -12.68 25.77 1.86
N LEU A 46 -12.04 25.64 3.02
CA LEU A 46 -12.40 26.39 4.23
C LEU A 46 -12.02 27.88 4.10
N LEU A 47 -10.79 28.17 3.71
CA LEU A 47 -10.28 29.55 3.60
C LEU A 47 -10.76 30.24 2.32
N GLY A 48 -10.85 29.52 1.19
CA GLY A 48 -11.37 30.07 -0.07
C GLY A 48 -12.85 30.46 0.02
N ALA A 49 -13.65 29.70 0.78
CA ALA A 49 -15.06 30.00 1.03
C ALA A 49 -15.27 31.19 1.98
N GLU A 50 -14.43 31.37 3.01
CA GLU A 50 -14.49 32.56 3.87
C GLU A 50 -13.98 33.82 3.15
N ALA A 51 -12.92 33.69 2.35
CA ALA A 51 -12.37 34.80 1.55
C ALA A 51 -13.37 35.37 0.54
N THR A 52 -14.16 34.50 -0.10
CA THR A 52 -15.18 34.92 -1.07
C THR A 52 -16.48 35.42 -0.44
N SER A 53 -16.80 35.04 0.81
CA SER A 53 -18.09 35.36 1.43
C SER A 53 -18.06 36.52 2.44
N ARG A 54 -16.92 36.78 3.10
CA ARG A 54 -16.84 37.83 4.13
C ARG A 54 -15.96 39.03 3.78
N PHE A 55 -14.99 38.86 2.89
CA PHE A 55 -13.94 39.86 2.75
C PHE A 55 -14.10 40.84 1.59
N GLU A 56 -14.92 40.54 0.56
CA GLU A 56 -14.93 41.32 -0.70
C GLU A 56 -13.51 41.63 -1.22
N LEU A 57 -12.50 40.84 -0.81
CA LEU A 57 -11.10 41.10 -1.09
C LEU A 57 -10.80 40.51 -2.47
N GLN A 58 -11.19 41.26 -3.50
CA GLN A 58 -10.67 41.12 -4.87
C GLN A 58 -9.23 41.63 -4.98
N LEU A 59 -8.50 41.73 -3.88
CA LEU A 59 -7.10 42.16 -3.90
C LEU A 59 -6.27 41.01 -4.49
N PRO A 60 -5.64 41.20 -5.67
CA PRO A 60 -4.97 40.12 -6.40
C PRO A 60 -3.92 39.38 -5.56
N GLY A 61 -3.31 40.03 -4.56
CA GLY A 61 -2.37 39.40 -3.63
C GLY A 61 -2.99 38.32 -2.71
N PHE A 62 -4.26 38.42 -2.35
CA PHE A 62 -4.93 37.42 -1.50
C PHE A 62 -5.30 36.16 -2.29
N VAL A 63 -5.76 36.34 -3.53
CA VAL A 63 -5.97 35.22 -4.47
C VAL A 63 -4.63 34.56 -4.81
N PHE A 64 -3.57 35.34 -5.00
CA PHE A 64 -2.22 34.81 -5.26
C PHE A 64 -1.68 33.99 -4.08
N THR A 65 -1.90 34.42 -2.84
CA THR A 65 -1.40 33.70 -1.65
C THR A 65 -2.19 32.43 -1.37
N THR A 66 -3.52 32.44 -1.53
CA THR A 66 -4.35 31.24 -1.33
C THR A 66 -4.21 30.22 -2.46
N ALA A 67 -4.22 30.66 -3.73
CA ALA A 67 -3.96 29.77 -4.87
C ALA A 67 -2.50 29.32 -4.91
N GLY A 68 -1.56 30.21 -4.58
CA GLY A 68 -0.13 29.91 -4.48
C GLY A 68 0.19 28.92 -3.37
N ALA A 69 -0.46 29.02 -2.21
CA ALA A 69 -0.34 28.04 -1.14
C ALA A 69 -0.82 26.66 -1.59
N CYS A 70 -1.92 26.57 -2.34
CA CYS A 70 -2.37 25.30 -2.91
C CYS A 70 -1.35 24.71 -3.89
N ALA A 71 -0.80 25.53 -4.79
CA ALA A 71 0.21 25.09 -5.75
C ALA A 71 1.51 24.63 -5.06
N ILE A 72 1.94 25.33 -4.01
CA ILE A 72 3.10 24.93 -3.20
C ILE A 72 2.82 23.61 -2.47
N CYS A 73 1.63 23.44 -1.89
CA CYS A 73 1.25 22.18 -1.25
C CYS A 73 1.23 21.02 -2.25
N PHE A 74 0.66 21.20 -3.45
CA PHE A 74 0.70 20.19 -4.52
C PHE A 74 2.13 19.89 -5.00
N GLY A 75 2.97 20.91 -5.15
CA GLY A 75 4.37 20.75 -5.53
C GLY A 75 5.18 19.99 -4.48
N ALA A 76 5.01 20.36 -3.20
CA ALA A 76 5.60 19.64 -2.08
C ALA A 76 5.08 18.20 -2.01
N LEU A 77 3.81 17.97 -2.34
CA LEU A 77 3.23 16.64 -2.39
C LEU A 77 3.88 15.76 -3.44
N LEU A 78 4.02 16.28 -4.68
CA LEU A 78 4.70 15.59 -5.77
C LEU A 78 6.13 15.24 -5.39
N LEU A 79 6.82 16.19 -4.74
CA LEU A 79 8.20 16.04 -4.32
C LEU A 79 8.33 14.99 -3.19
N VAL A 80 7.42 14.99 -2.21
CA VAL A 80 7.36 13.96 -1.16
C VAL A 80 6.99 12.60 -1.76
N THR A 81 6.09 12.50 -2.73
CA THR A 81 5.81 11.22 -3.41
C THR A 81 6.98 10.73 -4.25
N HIS A 82 7.79 11.63 -4.81
CA HIS A 82 8.99 11.26 -5.57
C HIS A 82 10.17 10.91 -4.65
N LEU A 83 10.25 11.53 -3.46
CA LEU A 83 11.28 11.25 -2.46
C LEU A 83 10.90 10.13 -1.49
N ALA A 84 9.63 9.77 -1.41
CA ALA A 84 9.17 8.64 -0.62
C ALA A 84 9.88 7.40 -1.14
N LYS A 85 10.56 6.70 -0.22
CA LYS A 85 11.25 5.44 -0.55
C LYS A 85 10.27 4.50 -1.26
N PRO A 86 10.72 3.80 -2.33
CA PRO A 86 9.94 2.75 -2.96
C PRO A 86 9.41 1.82 -1.87
N GLU A 87 8.09 1.69 -1.79
CA GLU A 87 7.47 0.82 -0.78
C GLU A 87 8.09 -0.58 -0.92
N GLU A 88 8.52 -1.14 0.20
CA GLU A 88 8.95 -2.54 0.21
C GLU A 88 7.85 -3.38 -0.45
N LYS A 89 8.24 -4.18 -1.43
CA LYS A 89 7.31 -4.99 -2.21
C LYS A 89 6.89 -6.16 -1.32
N ILE A 90 5.84 -5.96 -0.55
CA ILE A 90 5.29 -6.98 0.36
C ILE A 90 4.21 -7.77 -0.39
N ALA A 91 4.37 -9.10 -0.44
CA ALA A 91 3.33 -10.01 -0.91
C ALA A 91 3.07 -11.11 0.12
N VAL A 92 1.82 -11.53 0.18
CA VAL A 92 1.31 -12.58 1.07
C VAL A 92 0.87 -13.75 0.22
N PHE A 93 1.42 -14.92 0.50
CA PHE A 93 1.11 -16.16 -0.22
C PHE A 93 0.43 -17.15 0.73
N GLN A 94 -0.81 -17.51 0.43
CA GLN A 94 -1.52 -18.56 1.16
C GLN A 94 -1.22 -19.92 0.52
N ILE A 95 -0.71 -20.85 1.31
CA ILE A 95 -0.26 -22.15 0.84
C ILE A 95 -1.32 -23.22 1.08
N TYR A 96 -1.66 -23.92 0.01
CA TYR A 96 -2.60 -25.04 -0.01
C TYR A 96 -1.95 -26.26 -0.64
N ASP A 97 -2.38 -27.45 -0.25
CA ASP A 97 -1.93 -28.69 -0.87
C ASP A 97 -2.73 -29.04 -2.13
N GLU A 98 -2.37 -30.16 -2.76
CA GLU A 98 -3.02 -30.72 -3.96
C GLU A 98 -4.53 -31.00 -3.77
N HIS A 99 -4.98 -31.17 -2.52
CA HIS A 99 -6.40 -31.38 -2.16
C HIS A 99 -7.09 -30.07 -1.76
N ASN A 100 -6.41 -28.94 -1.95
CA ASN A 100 -6.89 -27.61 -1.62
C ASN A 100 -7.09 -27.37 -0.11
N GLU A 101 -6.38 -28.13 0.73
CA GLU A 101 -6.36 -27.96 2.18
C GLU A 101 -5.20 -27.04 2.61
N PRO A 102 -5.40 -26.17 3.61
CA PRO A 102 -4.35 -25.27 4.07
C PRO A 102 -3.19 -26.05 4.70
N VAL A 103 -1.96 -25.74 4.28
CA VAL A 103 -0.75 -26.37 4.82
C VAL A 103 -0.26 -25.58 6.04
N ALA A 104 -0.02 -26.26 7.16
CA ALA A 104 0.56 -25.63 8.34
C ALA A 104 2.08 -25.46 8.19
N LEU A 105 2.55 -24.22 8.28
CA LEU A 105 3.95 -23.84 8.04
C LEU A 105 4.65 -23.36 9.32
N ASP A 106 3.99 -23.45 10.49
CA ASP A 106 4.46 -22.91 11.78
C ASP A 106 5.72 -23.59 12.34
N TRP A 107 6.34 -24.51 11.59
CA TRP A 107 7.49 -25.27 12.02
C TRP A 107 8.79 -24.85 11.31
N ASP A 108 9.90 -24.97 12.03
CA ASP A 108 11.22 -24.55 11.55
C ASP A 108 11.66 -25.34 10.31
N GLY A 109 11.90 -24.63 9.21
CA GLY A 109 12.31 -25.21 7.94
C GLY A 109 11.16 -25.60 7.01
N ALA A 110 9.91 -25.26 7.35
CA ALA A 110 8.76 -25.39 6.46
C ALA A 110 8.94 -24.60 5.16
N ILE A 111 9.62 -23.46 5.25
CA ILE A 111 9.86 -22.57 4.13
C ILE A 111 11.32 -22.17 4.11
N ASP A 112 11.91 -22.28 2.94
CA ASP A 112 13.21 -21.71 2.64
C ASP A 112 13.14 -20.85 1.38
N ILE A 113 13.77 -19.68 1.47
CA ILE A 113 13.92 -18.75 0.36
C ILE A 113 15.43 -18.52 0.22
N PRO A 114 16.09 -19.16 -0.77
CA PRO A 114 17.52 -18.98 -0.98
C PRO A 114 17.84 -17.53 -1.34
N ILE A 115 19.10 -17.15 -1.10
CA ILE A 115 19.64 -15.85 -1.53
C ILE A 115 19.48 -15.75 -3.05
N THR A 116 19.03 -14.59 -3.53
CA THR A 116 18.84 -14.39 -4.96
C THR A 116 20.16 -14.47 -5.73
N ALA A 117 20.10 -14.63 -7.05
CA ALA A 117 21.29 -14.63 -7.90
C ALA A 117 22.15 -13.36 -7.75
N GLN A 118 21.55 -12.25 -7.31
CA GLN A 118 22.20 -10.97 -7.06
C GLN A 118 22.77 -10.85 -5.63
N GLY A 119 22.69 -11.89 -4.80
CA GLY A 119 23.18 -11.86 -3.43
C GLY A 119 22.25 -11.15 -2.43
N LEU A 120 21.01 -10.86 -2.82
CA LEU A 120 20.06 -10.16 -1.96
C LEU A 120 19.25 -11.16 -1.13
N SER A 121 19.13 -10.87 0.16
CA SER A 121 18.25 -11.63 1.06
C SER A 121 16.83 -11.12 0.96
N VAL A 122 15.89 -12.06 0.93
CA VAL A 122 14.45 -11.79 0.94
C VAL A 122 13.95 -12.13 2.33
N THR A 123 13.27 -11.18 2.98
CA THR A 123 12.76 -11.41 4.34
C THR A 123 11.44 -12.15 4.25
N ARG A 124 11.26 -13.16 5.11
CA ARG A 124 10.03 -13.96 5.18
C ARG A 124 9.46 -14.00 6.59
N PHE A 125 8.15 -13.95 6.69
CA PHE A 125 7.40 -14.21 7.92
C PHE A 125 6.34 -15.27 7.65
N ILE A 126 6.09 -16.10 8.65
CA ILE A 126 5.11 -17.18 8.58
C ILE A 126 3.98 -16.86 9.54
N ASP A 127 2.75 -17.01 9.06
CA ASP A 127 1.53 -16.94 9.86
C ASP A 127 0.63 -18.11 9.46
N ARG A 128 0.71 -19.23 10.20
CA ARG A 128 -0.07 -20.45 9.97
C ARG A 128 0.15 -21.05 8.58
N ASN A 129 -0.76 -20.77 7.65
CA ASN A 129 -0.72 -21.23 6.26
C ASN A 129 -0.30 -20.12 5.29
N SER A 130 0.05 -18.95 5.79
CA SER A 130 0.39 -17.77 5.00
C SER A 130 1.86 -17.42 5.15
N VAL A 131 2.44 -16.95 4.06
CA VAL A 131 3.85 -16.57 3.95
C VAL A 131 3.91 -15.14 3.48
N ILE A 132 4.42 -14.27 4.33
CA ILE A 132 4.62 -12.86 4.01
C ILE A 132 6.07 -12.73 3.52
N VAL A 133 6.24 -12.29 2.29
CA VAL A 133 7.54 -12.15 1.63
C VAL A 133 7.78 -10.68 1.32
N ILE A 134 8.90 -10.16 1.77
CA ILE A 134 9.34 -8.79 1.54
C ILE A 134 10.45 -8.82 0.50
N PHE A 135 10.12 -8.42 -0.72
CA PHE A 135 11.04 -8.38 -1.83
C PHE A 135 11.88 -7.10 -1.78
N PRO A 136 13.22 -7.21 -1.90
CA PRO A 136 14.08 -6.06 -2.18
C PRO A 136 13.64 -5.36 -3.47
N GLU A 137 13.84 -4.05 -3.54
CA GLU A 137 13.35 -3.22 -4.66
C GLU A 137 13.75 -3.76 -6.05
N GLN A 138 14.98 -4.26 -6.15
CA GLN A 138 15.62 -4.74 -7.38
C GLN A 138 15.15 -6.14 -7.80
N VAL A 139 14.38 -6.83 -6.96
CA VAL A 139 13.99 -8.22 -7.14
C VAL A 139 12.48 -8.29 -7.35
N SER A 140 12.06 -8.88 -8.47
CA SER A 140 10.64 -9.11 -8.78
C SER A 140 10.23 -10.59 -8.73
N LEU A 141 11.21 -11.50 -8.78
CA LEU A 141 11.03 -12.94 -8.85
C LEU A 141 12.03 -13.61 -7.90
N VAL A 142 11.56 -14.56 -7.10
CA VAL A 142 12.39 -15.31 -6.16
C VAL A 142 11.96 -16.77 -6.16
N GLU A 143 12.93 -17.70 -6.06
CA GLU A 143 12.64 -19.11 -5.82
C GLU A 143 12.22 -19.32 -4.37
N ILE A 144 11.12 -20.04 -4.15
CA ILE A 144 10.68 -20.49 -2.84
C ILE A 144 10.68 -22.01 -2.78
N ARG A 145 11.09 -22.55 -1.63
CA ARG A 145 11.09 -23.97 -1.32
C ARG A 145 10.18 -24.20 -0.12
N ILE A 146 9.17 -25.04 -0.29
CA ILE A 146 8.15 -25.31 0.73
C ILE A 146 8.09 -26.80 1.01
N LYS A 147 8.08 -27.17 2.29
CA LYS A 147 7.86 -28.54 2.74
C LYS A 147 6.50 -28.64 3.42
N LYS A 148 5.72 -29.67 3.07
CA LYS A 148 4.43 -29.94 3.71
C LYS A 148 4.56 -30.52 5.12
N SER A 149 5.65 -31.26 5.37
CA SER A 149 5.96 -31.88 6.67
C SER A 149 7.47 -32.00 6.87
N TYR A 150 7.91 -32.26 8.12
CA TYR A 150 9.34 -32.41 8.47
C TYR A 150 10.10 -33.42 7.60
N THR A 151 9.46 -34.51 7.20
CA THR A 151 10.02 -35.58 6.36
C THR A 151 9.48 -35.57 4.94
N GLY A 152 8.70 -34.55 4.57
CA GLY A 152 8.00 -34.47 3.30
C GLY A 152 8.89 -34.04 2.14
N HIS A 153 8.35 -34.19 0.93
CA HIS A 153 8.96 -33.63 -0.28
C HIS A 153 9.03 -32.10 -0.19
N THR A 154 10.08 -31.55 -0.81
CA THR A 154 10.27 -30.10 -0.91
C THR A 154 9.76 -29.67 -2.28
N TYR A 155 8.67 -28.90 -2.29
CA TYR A 155 8.13 -28.27 -3.48
C TYR A 155 8.92 -26.99 -3.77
N THR A 156 9.35 -26.83 -5.01
CA THR A 156 10.17 -25.69 -5.43
C THR A 156 9.49 -24.96 -6.59
N GLY A 157 9.58 -23.65 -6.58
CA GLY A 157 9.16 -22.85 -7.72
C GLY A 157 9.32 -21.37 -7.47
N ASN A 158 8.85 -20.56 -8.41
CA ASN A 158 9.10 -19.13 -8.40
C ASN A 158 7.87 -18.35 -7.95
N ILE A 159 8.07 -17.44 -7.01
CA ILE A 159 7.09 -16.43 -6.61
C ILE A 159 7.51 -15.09 -7.18
N SER A 160 6.53 -14.31 -7.63
CA SER A 160 6.79 -12.96 -8.13
C SER A 160 5.89 -11.93 -7.46
N TYR A 161 6.41 -10.71 -7.35
CA TYR A 161 5.61 -9.55 -7.06
C TYR A 161 5.00 -9.03 -8.37
N SER A 162 3.82 -9.54 -8.74
CA SER A 162 3.08 -9.14 -9.94
C SER A 162 2.04 -8.02 -9.70
N GLY A 163 2.07 -7.40 -8.52
CA GLY A 163 1.16 -6.31 -8.12
C GLY A 163 -0.05 -6.77 -7.31
N ASN A 164 -0.42 -8.06 -7.35
CA ASN A 164 -1.39 -8.60 -6.39
C ASN A 164 -0.66 -8.95 -5.09
N ARG A 165 -0.96 -8.20 -4.01
CA ARG A 165 -0.31 -8.37 -2.70
C ARG A 165 -0.72 -9.65 -1.99
N THR A 166 -1.75 -10.34 -2.48
CA THR A 166 -2.21 -11.61 -1.91
C THR A 166 -2.39 -12.62 -3.04
N ALA A 167 -1.74 -13.77 -2.94
CA ALA A 167 -1.86 -14.83 -3.93
C ALA A 167 -2.03 -16.19 -3.24
N LYS A 168 -2.76 -17.09 -3.90
CA LYS A 168 -2.93 -18.47 -3.48
C LYS A 168 -1.91 -19.34 -4.23
N ILE A 169 -1.16 -20.15 -3.50
CA ILE A 169 -0.21 -21.12 -4.05
C ILE A 169 -0.70 -22.51 -3.70
N VAL A 170 -0.88 -23.35 -4.72
CA VAL A 170 -1.22 -24.77 -4.57
C VAL A 170 0.03 -25.59 -4.83
N LEU A 171 0.47 -26.37 -3.84
CA LEU A 171 1.60 -27.29 -3.98
C LEU A 171 1.25 -28.38 -5.01
N GLY A 172 2.19 -28.73 -5.89
CA GLY A 172 1.99 -29.70 -6.98
C GLY A 172 1.40 -29.10 -8.27
N GLU A 173 0.73 -27.95 -8.21
CA GLU A 173 0.28 -27.21 -9.41
C GLU A 173 1.11 -25.95 -9.67
N SER A 174 1.28 -25.11 -8.65
CA SER A 174 1.99 -23.84 -8.73
C SER A 174 3.49 -23.99 -8.42
N LEU A 175 3.85 -25.04 -7.67
CA LEU A 175 5.22 -25.39 -7.28
C LEU A 175 5.40 -26.90 -7.51
N ASN A 176 6.50 -27.31 -8.12
CA ASN A 176 6.80 -28.71 -8.48
C ASN A 176 7.80 -29.35 -7.53
#